data_AF-A0A846YP75-F1
#
_entry.id   AF-A0A846YP75-F1
#
_cell.length_a   1.000
_cell.length_b   1.000
_cell.length_c   1.000
_cell.angle_alpha   90.00
_cell.angle_beta   90.00
_cell.angle_gamma   90.00
#
_symmetry.space_group_name_H-M   'P 1'
#
loop_
_entity.id
_entity.type
_entity.pdbx_description
1 polymer ?
#
loop_
_entity_poly.entity_id
_entity_poly.type
_entity_poly.pdbx_seq_one_letter_code
_entity_poly.pdbx_strand_id
1 'polypeptide(L)'
;MRGLLSVARAMVCAAAVTVMIQPAAGHAEPPGIPDADAARTLLDGLAVAEEGSASGYSREEFPHWNTISGECTTRETVLQRDGTDVVVDAECRATAGTWYSSYDDQTVTAASDIDIDHVLSAPASGV
;
A
#
# COMPACT_ATOMS: atom_id res chain seq x y z
N MET A 1 57.83 23.45 -43.63
CA MET A 1 56.96 22.91 -44.71
C MET A 1 56.42 21.57 -44.23
N ARG A 2 55.08 21.39 -44.28
CA ARG A 2 54.31 20.13 -44.17
C ARG A 2 54.31 19.49 -42.77
N GLY A 3 53.20 19.21 -42.08
CA GLY A 3 51.77 19.29 -42.39
C GLY A 3 51.01 18.73 -41.17
N LEU A 4 49.84 19.30 -40.86
CA LEU A 4 48.92 18.87 -39.82
C LEU A 4 48.40 17.45 -40.10
N LEU A 5 48.29 16.60 -39.07
CA LEU A 5 47.21 15.61 -38.96
C LEU A 5 46.84 15.40 -37.49
N SER A 6 45.75 16.04 -37.10
CA SER A 6 45.02 15.83 -35.85
C SER A 6 44.39 14.43 -35.85
N VAL A 7 44.76 13.58 -34.90
CA VAL A 7 44.03 12.33 -34.65
C VAL A 7 42.88 12.68 -33.70
N ALA A 8 41.68 12.85 -34.27
CA ALA A 8 40.46 13.04 -33.50
C ALA A 8 40.19 11.79 -32.66
N ARG A 9 40.22 11.95 -31.33
CA ARG A 9 39.85 10.91 -30.37
C ARG A 9 38.33 10.78 -30.41
N ALA A 10 37.83 9.73 -31.05
CA ALA A 10 36.39 9.41 -31.00
C ALA A 10 36.01 9.04 -29.56
N MET A 11 35.42 9.99 -28.84
CA MET A 11 34.84 9.76 -27.54
C MET A 11 33.49 9.07 -27.76
N VAL A 12 33.46 7.74 -27.62
CA VAL A 12 32.23 6.97 -27.58
C VAL A 12 31.54 7.30 -26.25
N CYS A 13 30.52 8.15 -26.30
CA CYS A 13 29.62 8.37 -25.17
C CYS A 13 28.79 7.11 -24.96
N ALA A 14 29.20 6.25 -24.03
CA ALA A 14 28.34 5.21 -23.48
C ALA A 14 27.26 5.91 -22.64
N ALA A 15 26.10 6.18 -23.25
CA ALA A 15 24.92 6.61 -22.52
C ALA A 15 24.40 5.40 -21.72
N ALA A 16 24.81 5.30 -20.46
CA ALA A 16 24.20 4.37 -19.51
C ALA A 16 22.74 4.83 -19.31
N VAL A 17 21.81 4.13 -19.94
CA VAL A 17 20.37 4.29 -19.67
C VAL A 17 20.11 3.60 -18.33
N THR A 18 20.18 4.37 -17.25
CA THR A 18 19.71 3.92 -15.94
C THR A 18 18.19 3.87 -16.01
N VAL A 19 17.63 2.68 -16.22
CA VAL A 19 16.20 2.44 -16.05
C VAL A 19 15.94 2.55 -14.54
N MET A 20 15.37 3.69 -14.12
CA MET A 20 14.84 3.85 -12.77
C MET A 20 13.59 2.99 -12.67
N ILE A 21 13.72 1.77 -12.19
CA ILE A 21 12.58 0.99 -11.70
C ILE A 21 12.18 1.63 -10.38
N GLN A 22 11.28 2.63 -10.45
CA GLN A 22 10.62 3.10 -9.24
C GLN A 22 9.67 1.99 -8.79
N PRO A 23 9.73 1.52 -7.54
CA PRO A 23 8.65 0.70 -7.02
C PRO A 23 7.38 1.52 -7.14
N ALA A 24 6.36 0.97 -7.79
CA ALA A 24 5.03 1.56 -7.74
C ALA A 24 4.65 1.57 -6.25
N ALA A 25 4.56 2.75 -5.65
CA ALA A 25 3.86 2.93 -4.39
C ALA A 25 2.41 2.55 -4.68
N GLY A 26 2.07 1.28 -4.46
CA GLY A 26 0.69 0.82 -4.50
C GLY A 26 -0.04 1.60 -3.44
N HIS A 27 -0.89 2.54 -3.86
CA HIS A 27 -1.83 3.14 -2.92
C HIS A 27 -2.73 2.01 -2.43
N ALA A 28 -2.89 1.89 -1.11
CA ALA A 28 -3.82 0.94 -0.50
C ALA A 28 -5.27 1.20 -0.93
N GLU A 29 -5.54 2.37 -1.52
CA GLU A 29 -6.85 2.78 -1.99
C GLU A 29 -7.19 2.13 -3.35
N PRO A 30 -8.31 1.37 -3.42
CA PRO A 30 -8.72 0.73 -4.66
C PRO A 30 -9.15 1.78 -5.71
N PRO A 31 -8.90 1.53 -7.00
CA PRO A 31 -9.36 2.42 -8.05
C PRO A 31 -10.88 2.37 -8.20
N GLY A 32 -11.49 3.47 -8.64
CA GLY A 32 -12.91 3.51 -9.02
C GLY A 32 -13.89 3.68 -7.87
N ILE A 33 -13.47 4.29 -6.76
CA ILE A 33 -14.38 4.64 -5.65
C ILE A 33 -15.41 5.65 -6.17
N PRO A 34 -16.72 5.38 -6.04
CA PRO A 34 -17.77 6.31 -6.46
C PRO A 34 -17.74 7.58 -5.61
N ASP A 35 -18.16 8.71 -6.19
CA ASP A 35 -18.43 9.92 -5.40
C ASP A 35 -19.59 9.71 -4.43
N ALA A 36 -19.75 10.64 -3.49
CA ALA A 36 -20.74 10.50 -2.43
C ALA A 36 -22.19 10.38 -2.94
N ASP A 37 -22.55 11.01 -4.05
CA ASP A 37 -23.91 10.97 -4.59
C ASP A 37 -24.17 9.66 -5.34
N ALA A 38 -23.18 9.18 -6.10
CA ALA A 38 -23.21 7.86 -6.71
C ALA A 38 -23.25 6.75 -5.64
N ALA A 39 -22.45 6.86 -4.58
CA ALA A 39 -22.45 5.91 -3.47
C ALA A 39 -23.81 5.84 -2.75
N ARG A 40 -24.44 6.99 -2.49
CA ARG A 40 -25.81 7.04 -1.92
C ARG A 40 -26.84 6.40 -2.85
N THR A 41 -26.76 6.69 -4.14
CA THR A 41 -27.66 6.09 -5.15
C THR A 41 -27.52 4.57 -5.17
N LEU A 42 -26.28 4.04 -5.10
CA LEU A 42 -26.03 2.60 -5.03
C LEU A 42 -26.56 1.99 -3.73
N LEU A 43 -26.35 2.66 -2.59
CA LEU A 43 -26.81 2.22 -1.28
C LEU A 43 -28.34 2.15 -1.21
N ASP A 44 -29.04 3.17 -1.71
CA ASP A 44 -30.51 3.23 -1.78
C ASP A 44 -31.10 2.14 -2.70
N GLY A 45 -30.30 1.63 -3.63
CA GLY A 45 -30.65 0.53 -4.53
C GLY A 45 -30.49 -0.87 -3.93
N LEU A 46 -29.88 -1.02 -2.75
CA LEU A 46 -29.68 -2.32 -2.11
C LEU A 46 -30.98 -2.82 -1.46
N ALA A 47 -31.26 -4.11 -1.64
CA ALA A 47 -32.36 -4.76 -0.94
C ALA A 47 -32.00 -4.94 0.54
N VAL A 48 -32.78 -4.33 1.43
CA VAL A 48 -32.64 -4.53 2.88
C VAL A 48 -33.28 -5.86 3.26
N ALA A 49 -32.51 -6.71 3.94
CA ALA A 49 -32.95 -7.99 4.48
C ALA A 49 -32.58 -8.07 5.97
N GLU A 50 -33.24 -8.97 6.68
CA GLU A 50 -32.85 -9.32 8.05
C GLU A 50 -31.41 -9.87 8.06
N GLU A 51 -30.70 -9.60 9.15
CA GLU A 51 -29.34 -10.12 9.34
C GLU A 51 -29.33 -11.65 9.28
N GLY A 52 -28.36 -12.19 8.53
CA GLY A 52 -28.17 -13.64 8.43
C GLY A 52 -27.67 -14.24 9.75
N SER A 53 -27.74 -15.56 9.86
CA SER A 53 -27.18 -16.25 11.02
C SER A 53 -25.66 -16.16 11.02
N ALA A 54 -25.06 -15.78 12.15
CA ALA A 54 -23.62 -15.89 12.39
C ALA A 54 -23.17 -17.35 12.69
N SER A 55 -24.07 -18.33 12.56
CA SER A 55 -23.74 -19.74 12.80
C SER A 55 -22.64 -20.21 11.84
N GLY A 56 -21.58 -20.78 12.40
CA GLY A 56 -20.39 -21.20 11.65
C GLY A 56 -19.25 -20.18 11.67
N TYR A 57 -19.47 -18.95 12.14
CA TYR A 57 -18.39 -18.02 12.41
C TYR A 57 -17.65 -18.40 13.70
N SER A 58 -16.34 -18.64 13.61
CA SER A 58 -15.45 -18.68 14.77
C SER A 58 -14.32 -17.68 14.59
N ARG A 59 -14.13 -16.80 15.60
CA ARG A 59 -13.04 -15.83 15.61
C ARG A 59 -11.66 -16.50 15.71
N GLU A 60 -11.61 -17.72 16.19
CA GLU A 60 -10.39 -18.50 16.35
C GLU A 60 -9.76 -18.88 15.01
N GLU A 61 -10.57 -18.92 13.93
CA GLU A 61 -10.09 -19.18 12.56
C GLU A 61 -9.39 -17.97 11.93
N PHE A 62 -9.44 -16.80 12.58
CA PHE A 62 -8.84 -15.55 12.11
C PHE A 62 -7.75 -15.09 13.09
N PRO A 63 -6.64 -15.84 13.22
CA PRO A 63 -5.51 -15.42 14.03
C PRO A 63 -4.97 -14.09 13.49
N HIS A 64 -4.55 -13.23 14.42
CA HIS A 64 -3.93 -11.95 14.06
C HIS A 64 -2.54 -12.18 13.44
N TRP A 65 -1.90 -11.09 12.99
CA TRP A 65 -0.72 -11.05 12.12
C TRP A 65 0.07 -12.36 11.95
N ASN A 66 0.07 -12.88 10.73
CA ASN A 66 0.95 -13.97 10.35
C ASN A 66 2.37 -13.45 10.10
N THR A 67 3.37 -14.28 10.36
CA THR A 67 4.75 -14.00 9.93
C THR A 67 4.85 -14.20 8.42
N ILE A 68 5.27 -13.14 7.71
CA ILE A 68 5.51 -13.20 6.26
C ILE A 68 6.92 -13.72 5.98
N SER A 69 7.91 -13.17 6.68
CA SER A 69 9.32 -13.58 6.55
C SER A 69 10.16 -13.13 7.74
N GLY A 70 11.02 -13.99 8.27
CA GLY A 70 11.87 -13.65 9.42
C GLY A 70 11.03 -13.21 10.63
N GLU A 71 11.33 -12.05 11.18
CA GLU A 71 10.56 -11.43 12.27
C GLU A 71 9.41 -10.52 11.76
N CYS A 72 9.31 -10.30 10.44
CA CYS A 72 8.31 -9.42 9.86
C CYS A 72 6.93 -10.10 9.84
N THR A 73 6.03 -9.59 10.68
CA THR A 73 4.62 -9.94 10.62
C THR A 73 3.92 -9.21 9.47
N THR A 74 2.68 -9.60 9.17
CA THR A 74 1.83 -8.88 8.21
C THR A 74 1.69 -7.40 8.59
N ARG A 75 1.61 -7.05 9.88
CA ARG A 75 1.58 -5.64 10.33
C ARG A 75 2.79 -4.88 9.83
N GLU A 76 3.97 -5.37 10.19
CA GLU A 76 5.22 -4.68 9.90
C GLU A 76 5.45 -4.59 8.39
N THR A 77 5.08 -5.63 7.66
CA THR A 77 5.13 -5.64 6.19
C THR A 77 4.26 -4.53 5.59
N VAL A 78 3.04 -4.33 6.11
CA VAL A 78 2.13 -3.29 5.63
C VAL A 78 2.58 -1.90 6.08
N LEU A 79 3.03 -1.73 7.32
CA LEU A 79 3.57 -0.46 7.81
C LEU A 79 4.77 0.01 6.98
N GLN A 80 5.66 -0.91 6.61
CA GLN A 80 6.79 -0.61 5.73
C GLN A 80 6.38 -0.30 4.29
N ARG A 81 5.32 -0.95 3.78
CA ARG A 81 4.80 -0.75 2.43
C ARG A 81 4.09 0.60 2.25
N ASP A 82 3.23 0.96 3.21
CA ASP A 82 2.31 2.10 3.09
C ASP A 82 2.82 3.37 3.77
N GLY A 83 3.88 3.26 4.56
CA GLY A 83 4.55 4.41 5.15
C GLY A 83 5.56 5.05 4.21
N THR A 84 5.80 6.34 4.43
CA THR A 84 6.90 7.09 3.79
C THR A 84 8.10 7.19 4.74
N ASP A 85 9.31 7.05 4.19
CA ASP A 85 10.59 7.13 4.93
C ASP A 85 10.64 6.21 6.17
N VAL A 86 10.08 5.00 6.04
CA VAL A 86 10.00 4.04 7.14
C VAL A 86 11.38 3.46 7.47
N VAL A 87 11.72 3.49 8.76
CA VAL A 87 12.91 2.82 9.31
C VAL A 87 12.45 1.69 10.22
N VAL A 88 13.03 0.50 10.05
CA VAL A 88 12.72 -0.69 10.85
C VAL A 88 13.90 -1.12 11.71
N ASP A 89 13.62 -1.71 12.88
CA ASP A 89 14.63 -2.34 13.73
C ASP A 89 14.95 -3.79 13.29
N ALA A 90 15.78 -4.49 14.07
CA ALA A 90 16.19 -5.87 13.78
C ALA A 90 15.03 -6.86 13.88
N GLU A 91 14.00 -6.52 14.65
CA GLU A 91 12.75 -7.26 14.82
C GLU A 91 11.67 -6.80 13.81
N CYS A 92 12.07 -6.05 12.77
CA CYS A 92 11.22 -5.55 11.70
C CYS A 92 10.18 -4.49 12.12
N ARG A 93 10.26 -3.95 13.34
CA ARG A 93 9.28 -2.98 13.84
C ARG A 93 9.58 -1.60 13.29
N ALA A 94 8.55 -0.90 12.83
CA ALA A 94 8.69 0.49 12.42
C ALA A 94 9.09 1.39 13.61
N THR A 95 10.27 2.00 13.53
CA THR A 95 10.82 2.93 14.54
C THR A 95 10.74 4.40 14.12
N ALA A 96 10.59 4.65 12.81
CA ALA A 96 10.28 5.95 12.24
C ALA A 96 9.51 5.75 10.93
N GLY A 97 8.79 6.79 10.51
CA GLY A 97 8.05 6.82 9.27
C GLY A 97 6.94 7.87 9.34
N THR A 98 6.19 8.00 8.25
CA THR A 98 5.01 8.85 8.17
C THR A 98 3.90 8.07 7.47
N TRP A 99 2.70 8.06 8.06
CA TRP A 99 1.52 7.38 7.53
C TRP A 99 0.36 8.37 7.44
N TYR A 100 -0.31 8.38 6.29
CA TYR A 100 -1.53 9.15 6.09
C TYR A 100 -2.74 8.23 6.12
N SER A 101 -3.78 8.64 6.83
CA SER A 101 -5.06 7.94 6.96
C SER A 101 -6.10 8.65 6.10
N SER A 102 -6.63 7.93 5.11
CA SER A 102 -7.73 8.42 4.25
C SER A 102 -9.09 8.41 4.94
N TYR A 103 -9.21 7.80 6.12
CA TYR A 103 -10.48 7.74 6.87
C TYR A 103 -10.80 9.05 7.59
N ASP A 104 -9.78 9.79 7.99
CA ASP A 104 -9.90 10.99 8.82
C ASP A 104 -8.95 12.12 8.41
N ASP A 105 -8.28 11.98 7.26
CA ASP A 105 -7.34 12.94 6.69
C ASP A 105 -6.16 13.30 7.61
N GLN A 106 -5.80 12.41 8.54
CA GLN A 106 -4.71 12.64 9.47
C GLN A 106 -3.39 12.02 8.98
N THR A 107 -2.29 12.70 9.28
CA THR A 107 -0.94 12.17 9.10
C THR A 107 -0.29 11.97 10.46
N VAL A 108 0.19 10.76 10.72
CA VAL A 108 0.84 10.36 11.97
C VAL A 108 2.25 9.86 11.71
N THR A 109 3.12 10.02 12.70
CA THR A 109 4.54 9.61 12.62
C THR A 109 4.91 8.50 13.58
N ALA A 110 4.04 8.19 14.55
CA ALA A 110 4.22 7.03 15.41
C ALA A 110 3.44 5.85 14.83
N ALA A 111 4.12 4.71 14.63
CA ALA A 111 3.49 3.49 14.13
C ALA A 111 2.43 2.90 15.08
N SER A 112 2.38 3.35 16.34
CA SER A 112 1.31 3.03 17.29
C SER A 112 0.01 3.80 17.04
N ASP A 113 0.09 4.92 16.32
CA ASP A 113 -1.04 5.83 16.12
C ASP A 113 -1.77 5.55 14.80
N ILE A 114 -1.32 4.54 14.06
CA ILE A 114 -1.94 4.03 12.84
C ILE A 114 -2.29 2.55 13.02
N ASP A 115 -3.45 2.17 12.52
CA ASP A 115 -3.91 0.79 12.49
C ASP A 115 -4.19 0.32 11.07
N ILE A 116 -4.08 -0.99 10.88
CA ILE A 116 -4.40 -1.67 9.63
C ILE A 116 -5.74 -2.34 9.83
N ASP A 117 -6.77 -1.75 9.25
CA ASP A 117 -8.14 -2.21 9.46
C ASP A 117 -8.58 -3.23 8.41
N HIS A 118 -9.54 -4.07 8.80
CA HIS A 118 -10.19 -5.01 7.92
C HIS A 118 -11.37 -4.30 7.25
N VAL A 119 -11.20 -3.89 6.00
CA VAL A 119 -12.31 -3.31 5.23
C VAL A 119 -13.31 -4.42 4.90
N LEU A 120 -14.44 -4.42 5.61
CA LEU A 120 -15.60 -5.23 5.25
C LEU A 120 -16.44 -4.46 4.25
N SER A 121 -16.50 -4.95 3.02
CA SER A 121 -17.58 -4.54 2.11
C SER A 121 -18.89 -5.14 2.61
N ALA A 122 -19.96 -4.34 2.60
CA ALA A 122 -21.30 -4.88 2.84
C ALA A 122 -21.54 -6.09 1.93
N PRO A 123 -22.19 -7.17 2.41
CA PRO A 123 -22.48 -8.31 1.57
C PRO A 123 -23.28 -7.82 0.36
N ALA A 124 -22.73 -8.03 -0.84
CA ALA A 124 -23.47 -7.77 -2.07
C ALA A 124 -24.76 -8.59 -2.01
N SER A 125 -25.90 -7.91 -2.07
CA SER A 125 -27.21 -8.56 -2.08
C SER A 125 -27.31 -9.47 -3.30
N GLY A 126 -27.17 -10.77 -3.10
CA GLY A 126 -27.56 -11.80 -4.07
C GLY A 126 -26.43 -12.39 -4.92
N VAL A 127 -25.67 -13.32 -4.33
CA VAL A 127 -25.45 -14.65 -4.92
C VAL A 127 -25.65 -15.69 -3.83
#